data_AF-A0A1Q8WXS7-F1
#
_entry.id   AF-A0A1Q8WXS7-F1
#
_cell.length_a   1.000
_cell.length_b   1.000
_cell.length_c   1.000
_cell.angle_alpha   90.00
_cell.angle_beta   90.00
_cell.angle_gamma   90.00
#
_symmetry.space_group_name_H-M   'P 1'
#
loop_
_entity.id
_entity.type
_entity.pdbx_description
1 polymer ?
#
loop_
_entity_poly.entity_id
_entity_poly.type
_entity_poly.pdbx_seq_one_letter_code
_entity_poly.pdbx_strand_id
1 'polypeptide(L)'
;MQHNAGFTRDDVVTAALEIGVDRFTMGKVARRLGVSTADLGRTVSSRDDLLVACLERVSADATLPPTGLSWQDYLRRLSDSLWDVLDAHPGLDHTLINLAWAYVPFMSVAKRAHNALVSGGLRSEDAYLALNYTLSTVLTAHQQAVAMAETVESDRHPGRSERGIDVATRMWDERFGDSSAALGMRGPNELHSGDDTDRVPFRPKESWLDRGAMAPKLEVIIGGFSSLSDVLSGAGSNGASRGPSPASQSNDTRESSVNTLVLVFHPNISESRVNKALGAAAESLGGNITV
;
A
#
# COMPACT_ATOMS: atom_id res chain seq x y z
N MET A 1 3.66 25.34 45.81
CA MET A 1 3.81 25.45 44.34
C MET A 1 4.42 24.15 43.84
N GLN A 2 3.59 23.19 43.43
CA GLN A 2 4.04 21.95 42.80
C GLN A 2 4.01 22.16 41.28
N HIS A 3 5.19 22.12 40.66
CA HIS A 3 5.30 21.94 39.22
C HIS A 3 4.82 20.52 38.91
N ASN A 4 3.60 20.36 38.38
CA ASN A 4 3.28 19.15 37.63
C ASN A 4 4.21 19.17 36.42
N ALA A 5 5.14 18.23 36.32
CA ALA A 5 5.77 17.92 35.05
C ALA A 5 4.66 17.37 34.15
N GLY A 6 4.00 18.28 33.42
CA GLY A 6 2.90 17.95 32.52
C GLY A 6 3.42 17.13 31.34
N PHE A 7 2.60 16.21 30.87
CA PHE A 7 2.83 15.52 29.60
C PHE A 7 2.71 16.52 28.43
N THR A 8 3.44 16.25 27.36
CA THR A 8 3.52 17.07 26.15
C THR A 8 2.64 16.49 25.05
N ARG A 9 2.45 17.24 23.95
CA ARG A 9 1.79 16.70 22.74
C ARG A 9 2.55 15.51 22.15
N ASP A 10 3.88 15.50 22.29
CA ASP A 10 4.73 14.41 21.83
C ASP A 10 4.47 13.11 22.61
N ASP A 11 4.27 13.22 23.93
CA ASP A 11 3.91 12.07 24.77
C ASP A 11 2.55 11.48 24.36
N VAL A 12 1.59 12.33 23.99
CA VAL A 12 0.27 11.88 23.50
C VAL A 12 0.38 11.16 22.15
N VAL A 13 1.17 11.71 21.21
CA VAL A 13 1.41 11.10 19.89
C VAL A 13 2.12 9.77 20.05
N THR A 14 3.19 9.72 20.85
CA THR A 14 3.94 8.49 21.14
C THR A 14 3.03 7.42 21.74
N ALA A 15 2.25 7.77 22.77
CA ALA A 15 1.30 6.85 23.38
C ALA A 15 0.26 6.32 22.37
N ALA A 16 -0.20 7.14 21.44
CA ALA A 16 -1.15 6.71 20.40
C ALA A 16 -0.50 5.77 19.36
N LEU A 17 0.71 6.08 18.91
CA LEU A 17 1.48 5.23 17.98
C LEU A 17 1.78 3.85 18.60
N GLU A 18 2.17 3.80 19.88
CA GLU A 18 2.45 2.55 20.59
C GLU A 18 1.20 1.68 20.80
N ILE A 19 0.02 2.29 20.92
CA ILE A 19 -1.25 1.54 20.99
C ILE A 19 -1.66 1.02 19.59
N GLY A 20 -1.22 1.70 18.54
CA GLY A 20 -1.62 1.45 17.15
C GLY A 20 -2.66 2.47 16.66
N VAL A 21 -2.43 3.00 15.46
CA VAL A 21 -3.21 4.11 14.88
C VAL A 21 -4.67 3.72 14.57
N ASP A 22 -4.90 2.44 14.30
CA ASP A 22 -6.24 1.87 14.10
C ASP A 22 -6.97 1.57 15.42
N ARG A 23 -6.24 1.38 16.52
CA ARG A 23 -6.74 0.80 17.78
C ARG A 23 -6.78 1.75 18.97
N PHE A 24 -6.06 2.87 18.93
CA PHE A 24 -6.09 3.82 20.04
C PHE A 24 -7.49 4.37 20.25
N THR A 25 -7.78 4.84 21.45
CA THR A 25 -8.93 5.70 21.75
C THR A 25 -8.45 6.77 22.72
N MET A 26 -9.13 7.92 22.81
CA MET A 26 -8.74 8.97 23.77
C MET A 26 -8.63 8.41 25.20
N GLY A 27 -9.52 7.49 25.58
CA GLY A 27 -9.46 6.82 26.88
C GLY A 27 -8.27 5.88 27.05
N LYS A 28 -7.90 5.09 26.02
CA LYS A 28 -6.71 4.22 26.08
C LYS A 28 -5.43 5.04 26.19
N VAL A 29 -5.33 6.15 25.46
CA VAL A 29 -4.20 7.08 25.51
C VAL A 29 -4.10 7.72 26.89
N ALA A 30 -5.22 8.22 27.44
CA ALA A 30 -5.25 8.85 28.77
C ALA A 30 -4.81 7.87 29.86
N ARG A 31 -5.33 6.63 29.81
CA ARG A 31 -4.93 5.56 30.72
C ARG A 31 -3.45 5.23 30.63
N ARG A 32 -2.88 5.20 29.41
CA ARG A 32 -1.45 4.93 29.20
C ARG A 32 -0.57 6.02 29.82
N LEU A 33 -1.00 7.28 29.71
CA LEU A 33 -0.28 8.43 30.27
C LEU A 33 -0.59 8.69 31.76
N GLY A 34 -1.50 7.95 32.37
CA GLY A 34 -1.90 8.16 33.77
C GLY A 34 -2.67 9.46 34.02
N VAL A 35 -3.35 10.01 33.01
CA VAL A 35 -4.08 11.29 33.07
C VAL A 35 -5.57 11.10 32.76
N SER A 36 -6.39 12.13 33.00
CA SER A 36 -7.79 12.11 32.58
C SER A 36 -7.94 12.43 31.09
N THR A 37 -9.03 11.98 30.47
CA THR A 37 -9.36 12.35 29.08
C THR A 37 -9.60 13.85 28.92
N ALA A 38 -10.06 14.53 29.98
CA ALA A 38 -10.23 15.98 29.99
C ALA A 38 -8.88 16.71 29.93
N ASP A 39 -7.83 16.15 30.54
CA ASP A 39 -6.48 16.72 30.47
C ASP A 39 -5.90 16.58 29.06
N LEU A 40 -6.13 15.45 28.37
CA LEU A 40 -5.73 15.27 26.98
C LEU A 40 -6.37 16.30 26.04
N GLY A 41 -7.64 16.65 26.27
CA GLY A 41 -8.37 17.62 25.45
C GLY A 41 -7.75 19.01 25.41
N ARG A 42 -6.84 19.34 26.35
CA ARG A 42 -6.07 20.60 26.32
C ARG A 42 -4.88 20.55 25.36
N THR A 43 -4.43 19.35 24.99
CA THR A 43 -3.24 19.10 24.18
C THR A 43 -3.60 18.71 22.74
N VAL A 44 -4.70 17.97 22.56
CA VAL A 44 -5.23 17.55 21.26
C VAL A 44 -6.74 17.77 21.19
N SER A 45 -7.21 18.40 20.12
CA SER A 45 -8.60 18.86 20.02
C SER A 45 -9.59 17.73 19.69
N SER A 46 -9.13 16.68 19.02
CA SER A 46 -9.95 15.51 18.66
C SER A 46 -9.11 14.26 18.44
N ARG A 47 -9.79 13.11 18.27
CA ARG A 47 -9.16 11.86 17.81
C ARG A 47 -8.47 12.06 16.46
N ASP A 48 -9.15 12.72 15.53
CA ASP A 48 -8.66 12.87 14.16
C ASP A 48 -7.44 13.78 14.12
N ASP A 49 -7.41 14.85 14.93
CA ASP A 49 -6.22 15.69 15.07
C ASP A 49 -5.02 14.92 15.64
N LEU A 50 -5.27 14.00 16.57
CA LEU A 50 -4.24 13.11 17.09
C LEU A 50 -3.79 12.11 16.01
N LEU A 51 -4.71 11.57 15.20
CA LEU A 51 -4.36 10.69 14.08
C LEU A 51 -3.52 11.43 13.03
N VAL A 52 -3.90 12.65 12.66
CA VAL A 52 -3.09 13.51 11.77
C VAL A 52 -1.68 13.68 12.32
N ALA A 53 -1.55 14.04 13.61
CA ALA A 53 -0.25 14.22 14.24
C ALA A 53 0.58 12.92 14.28
N CYS A 54 -0.06 11.76 14.46
CA CYS A 54 0.60 10.46 14.36
C CYS A 54 1.13 10.22 12.94
N LEU A 55 0.31 10.42 11.91
CA LEU A 55 0.71 10.21 10.51
C LEU A 55 1.79 11.21 10.07
N GLU A 56 1.74 12.46 10.55
CA GLU A 56 2.80 13.44 10.35
C GLU A 56 4.13 13.00 10.98
N ARG A 57 4.10 12.45 12.20
CA ARG A 57 5.29 11.88 12.85
C ARG A 57 5.87 10.73 12.03
N VAL A 58 5.03 9.76 11.64
CA VAL A 58 5.47 8.62 10.82
C VAL A 58 6.07 9.09 9.49
N SER A 59 5.43 10.07 8.83
CA SER A 59 5.92 10.67 7.58
C SER A 59 7.26 11.40 7.75
N ALA A 60 7.47 12.09 8.88
CA ALA A 60 8.73 12.76 9.19
C ALA A 60 9.88 11.78 9.45
N ASP A 61 9.60 10.65 10.08
CA ASP A 61 10.59 9.62 10.43
C ASP A 61 10.84 8.62 9.28
N ALA A 62 10.02 8.67 8.22
CA ALA A 62 10.14 7.78 7.07
C ALA A 62 11.49 7.96 6.36
N THR A 63 12.31 6.92 6.42
CA THR A 63 13.60 6.86 5.74
C THR A 63 13.39 6.37 4.30
N LEU A 64 13.75 7.21 3.33
CA LEU A 64 13.72 6.84 1.92
C LEU A 64 15.06 6.22 1.49
N PRO A 65 15.06 5.34 0.47
CA PRO A 65 16.30 4.84 -0.11
C PRO A 65 17.20 5.97 -0.62
N PRO A 66 18.53 5.75 -0.69
CA PRO A 66 19.46 6.70 -1.28
C PRO A 66 19.09 7.07 -2.72
N THR A 67 19.34 8.33 -3.09
CA THR A 67 19.24 8.78 -4.48
C THR A 67 20.41 8.25 -5.31
N GLY A 68 20.26 8.23 -6.64
CA GLY A 68 21.30 7.76 -7.58
C GLY A 68 21.26 6.26 -7.87
N LEU A 69 20.32 5.53 -7.27
CA LEU A 69 20.01 4.16 -7.67
C LEU A 69 19.26 4.13 -9.01
N SER A 70 19.32 2.99 -9.70
CA SER A 70 18.36 2.69 -10.77
C SER A 70 16.94 2.73 -10.20
N TRP A 71 15.94 3.10 -11.01
CA TRP A 71 14.56 3.14 -10.52
C TRP A 71 14.07 1.76 -10.04
N GLN A 72 14.56 0.67 -10.63
CA GLN A 72 14.25 -0.70 -10.22
C GLN A 72 14.79 -0.99 -8.83
N ASP A 73 16.07 -0.70 -8.58
CA ASP A 73 16.68 -0.91 -7.27
C ASP A 73 16.12 0.04 -6.21
N TYR A 74 15.71 1.23 -6.62
CA TYR A 74 14.99 2.15 -5.75
C TYR A 74 13.66 1.56 -5.30
N LEU A 75 12.83 1.01 -6.21
CA LEU A 75 11.56 0.38 -5.84
C LEU A 75 11.75 -0.84 -4.93
N ARG A 76 12.78 -1.67 -5.17
CA ARG A 76 13.15 -2.78 -4.27
C ARG A 76 13.42 -2.29 -2.86
N ARG A 77 14.34 -1.34 -2.68
CA ARG A 77 14.67 -0.80 -1.35
C ARG A 77 13.53 -0.02 -0.73
N LEU A 78 12.72 0.68 -1.54
CA LEU A 78 11.55 1.40 -1.07
C LEU A 78 10.53 0.43 -0.49
N SER A 79 10.30 -0.71 -1.16
CA SER A 79 9.37 -1.73 -0.67
C SER A 79 9.79 -2.29 0.69
N ASP A 80 11.10 -2.53 0.90
CA ASP A 80 11.64 -2.94 2.19
C ASP A 80 11.45 -1.85 3.26
N SER A 81 11.76 -0.60 2.92
CA SER A 81 11.62 0.54 3.83
C SER A 81 10.16 0.79 4.22
N LEU A 82 9.23 0.63 3.27
CA LEU A 82 7.79 0.71 3.55
C LEU A 82 7.35 -0.40 4.49
N TRP A 83 7.84 -1.62 4.29
CA TRP A 83 7.57 -2.73 5.20
C TRP A 83 8.09 -2.44 6.61
N ASP A 84 9.33 -1.96 6.77
CA ASP A 84 9.89 -1.57 8.06
C ASP A 84 9.00 -0.54 8.78
N VAL A 85 8.46 0.43 8.03
CA VAL A 85 7.53 1.43 8.58
C VAL A 85 6.23 0.78 9.05
N LEU A 86 5.69 -0.21 8.33
CA LEU A 86 4.47 -0.90 8.74
C LEU A 86 4.71 -1.79 9.98
N ASP A 87 5.83 -2.53 10.03
CA ASP A 87 6.23 -3.35 11.18
C ASP A 87 6.36 -2.49 12.45
N ALA A 88 6.90 -1.27 12.32
CA ALA A 88 7.11 -0.35 13.44
C ALA A 88 5.83 0.34 13.93
N HIS A 89 4.76 0.38 13.13
CA HIS A 89 3.55 1.17 13.41
C HIS A 89 2.28 0.32 13.28
N PRO A 90 1.84 -0.35 14.36
CA PRO A 90 0.67 -1.21 14.34
C PRO A 90 -0.58 -0.52 13.80
N GLY A 91 -1.25 -1.15 12.82
CA GLY A 91 -2.49 -0.67 12.24
C GLY A 91 -2.35 0.45 11.21
N LEU A 92 -1.12 0.84 10.86
CA LEU A 92 -0.86 1.84 9.83
C LEU A 92 -1.34 1.36 8.45
N ASP A 93 -1.13 0.08 8.15
CA ASP A 93 -1.62 -0.57 6.93
C ASP A 93 -3.15 -0.49 6.80
N HIS A 94 -3.87 -0.89 7.85
CA HIS A 94 -5.32 -0.80 7.93
C HIS A 94 -5.80 0.65 7.78
N THR A 95 -5.11 1.60 8.40
CA THR A 95 -5.46 3.02 8.32
C THR A 95 -5.27 3.57 6.90
N LEU A 96 -4.13 3.28 6.26
CA LEU A 96 -3.83 3.78 4.91
C LEU A 96 -4.75 3.19 3.84
N ILE A 97 -5.25 1.96 4.02
CA ILE A 97 -6.21 1.34 3.10
C ILE A 97 -7.62 1.89 3.32
N ASN A 98 -8.06 2.01 4.57
CA ASN A 98 -9.48 2.24 4.87
C ASN A 98 -9.85 3.72 5.06
N LEU A 99 -8.87 4.61 5.20
CA LEU A 99 -9.11 6.03 5.43
C LEU A 99 -8.60 6.88 4.27
N ALA A 100 -9.55 7.39 3.48
CA ALA A 100 -9.28 8.10 2.23
C ALA A 100 -8.30 9.29 2.36
N TRP A 101 -8.23 9.99 3.50
CA TRP A 101 -7.33 11.13 3.66
C TRP A 101 -5.96 10.76 4.24
N ALA A 102 -5.77 9.53 4.74
CA ALA A 102 -4.59 9.15 5.52
C ALA A 102 -3.27 9.21 4.72
N TYR A 103 -3.33 9.23 3.39
CA TYR A 103 -2.13 9.39 2.54
C TYR A 103 -1.61 10.84 2.49
N VAL A 104 -2.45 11.84 2.81
CA VAL A 104 -2.11 13.26 2.64
C VAL A 104 -0.84 13.67 3.40
N PRO A 105 -0.62 13.28 4.68
CA PRO A 105 0.62 13.58 5.40
C PRO A 105 1.90 13.03 4.74
N PHE A 106 1.78 12.03 3.85
CA PHE A 106 2.91 11.40 3.17
C PHE A 106 3.25 12.03 1.82
N MET A 107 2.51 13.04 1.35
CA MET A 107 2.72 13.61 0.01
C MET A 107 4.12 14.22 -0.18
N SER A 108 4.73 14.75 0.88
CA SER A 108 6.11 15.26 0.81
C SER A 108 7.13 14.13 0.60
N VAL A 109 6.92 12.98 1.24
CA VAL A 109 7.72 11.76 1.10
C VAL A 109 7.53 11.18 -0.31
N ALA A 110 6.28 11.08 -0.76
CA ALA A 110 5.93 10.60 -2.09
C ALA A 110 6.59 11.46 -3.20
N LYS A 111 6.61 12.78 -3.05
CA LYS A 111 7.30 13.68 -3.99
C LYS A 111 8.82 13.45 -4.04
N ARG A 112 9.46 13.19 -2.90
CA ARG A 112 10.90 12.86 -2.85
C ARG A 112 11.18 11.52 -3.53
N ALA A 113 10.35 10.51 -3.26
CA ALA A 113 10.46 9.20 -3.91
C ALA A 113 10.24 9.28 -5.42
N HIS A 114 9.26 10.07 -5.87
CA HIS A 114 9.02 10.36 -7.28
C HIS A 114 10.27 10.92 -7.95
N ASN A 115 10.89 11.95 -7.35
CA ASN A 115 12.09 12.56 -7.92
C ASN A 115 13.27 11.58 -7.99
N ALA A 116 13.40 10.68 -7.02
CA ALA A 116 14.42 9.65 -7.02
C ALA A 116 14.19 8.62 -8.13
N LEU A 117 12.95 8.18 -8.35
CA LEU A 117 12.59 7.29 -9.46
C LEU A 117 12.90 7.92 -10.82
N VAL A 118 12.53 9.20 -11.01
CA VAL A 118 12.81 9.92 -12.24
C VAL A 118 14.32 10.06 -12.48
N SER A 119 15.08 10.40 -11.43
CA SER A 119 16.54 10.48 -11.49
C SER A 119 17.19 9.13 -11.78
N GLY A 120 16.55 8.03 -11.36
CA GLY A 120 16.96 6.65 -11.63
C GLY A 120 16.55 6.13 -13.01
N GLY A 121 15.95 6.97 -13.87
CA GLY A 121 15.63 6.66 -15.26
C GLY A 121 14.19 6.24 -15.52
N LEU A 122 13.28 6.30 -14.53
CA LEU A 122 11.86 6.10 -14.79
C LEU A 122 11.24 7.36 -15.39
N ARG A 123 10.23 7.18 -16.25
CA ARG A 123 9.47 8.29 -16.81
C ARG A 123 8.68 9.02 -15.72
N SER A 124 8.58 10.34 -15.81
CA SER A 124 7.93 11.15 -14.78
C SER A 124 6.44 10.87 -14.66
N GLU A 125 5.77 10.60 -15.77
CA GLU A 125 4.37 10.21 -15.84
C GLU A 125 4.08 8.86 -15.18
N ASP A 126 5.06 7.96 -15.17
CA ASP A 126 4.92 6.61 -14.61
C ASP A 126 5.31 6.56 -13.13
N ALA A 127 6.08 7.54 -12.64
CA ALA A 127 6.66 7.47 -11.30
C ALA A 127 5.62 7.44 -10.18
N TYR A 128 4.58 8.27 -10.22
CA TYR A 128 3.51 8.20 -9.20
C TYR A 128 2.69 6.91 -9.32
N LEU A 129 2.49 6.40 -10.53
CA LEU A 129 1.79 5.15 -10.75
C LEU A 129 2.58 3.97 -10.17
N ALA A 130 3.90 3.94 -10.40
CA ALA A 130 4.80 2.95 -9.84
C ALA A 130 4.84 3.00 -8.30
N LEU A 131 4.87 4.21 -7.71
CA LEU A 131 4.76 4.39 -6.27
C LEU A 131 3.43 3.86 -5.73
N ASN A 132 2.32 4.16 -6.40
CA ASN A 132 0.99 3.71 -5.98
C ASN A 132 0.90 2.18 -5.99
N TYR A 133 1.29 1.51 -7.09
CA TYR A 133 1.28 0.05 -7.16
C TYR A 133 2.21 -0.61 -6.15
N THR A 134 3.39 -0.02 -5.92
CA THR A 134 4.34 -0.51 -4.92
C THR A 134 3.73 -0.39 -3.52
N LEU A 135 3.19 0.78 -3.17
CA LEU A 135 2.55 1.01 -1.86
C LEU A 135 1.37 0.07 -1.64
N SER A 136 0.43 -0.03 -2.60
CA SER A 136 -0.72 -0.94 -2.48
C SER A 136 -0.29 -2.40 -2.30
N THR A 137 0.77 -2.81 -2.99
CA THR A 137 1.30 -4.18 -2.89
C THR A 137 1.93 -4.44 -1.53
N VAL A 138 2.72 -3.50 -1.02
CA VAL A 138 3.32 -3.60 0.33
C VAL A 138 2.22 -3.65 1.40
N LEU A 139 1.26 -2.73 1.35
CA LEU A 139 0.15 -2.65 2.32
C LEU A 139 -0.66 -3.96 2.37
N THR A 140 -1.04 -4.49 1.20
CA THR A 140 -1.83 -5.72 1.12
C THR A 140 -1.03 -6.96 1.50
N ALA A 141 0.25 -7.05 1.10
CA ALA A 141 1.12 -8.15 1.48
C ALA A 141 1.39 -8.15 3.00
N HIS A 142 1.60 -6.99 3.60
CA HIS A 142 1.78 -6.85 5.05
C HIS A 142 0.54 -7.31 5.82
N GLN A 143 -0.65 -6.88 5.42
CA GLN A 143 -1.90 -7.35 6.04
C GLN A 143 -2.10 -8.86 5.92
N GLN A 144 -1.76 -9.43 4.76
CA GLN A 144 -1.80 -10.88 4.56
C GLN A 144 -0.83 -11.60 5.50
N ALA A 145 0.39 -11.10 5.65
CA ALA A 145 1.38 -11.67 6.56
C ALA A 145 0.93 -11.61 8.02
N VAL A 146 0.41 -10.47 8.46
CA VAL A 146 -0.15 -10.30 9.80
C VAL A 146 -1.29 -11.28 10.06
N ALA A 147 -2.23 -11.40 9.12
CA ALA A 147 -3.36 -12.34 9.25
C ALA A 147 -2.92 -13.81 9.26
N MET A 148 -1.89 -14.16 8.50
CA MET A 148 -1.32 -15.51 8.46
C MET A 148 -0.54 -15.85 9.74
N ALA A 149 0.11 -14.85 10.34
CA ALA A 149 0.85 -14.99 11.60
C ALA A 149 -0.05 -14.98 12.84
N GLU A 150 -1.23 -14.34 12.76
CA GLU A 150 -2.17 -14.23 13.87
C GLU A 150 -2.60 -15.61 14.38
N THR A 151 -2.62 -15.76 15.71
CA THR A 151 -3.04 -16.99 16.37
C THR A 151 -4.48 -16.87 16.83
N VAL A 152 -5.32 -17.82 16.41
CA VAL A 152 -6.72 -17.94 16.82
C VAL A 152 -6.92 -19.19 17.68
N GLU A 153 -7.97 -19.23 18.49
CA GLU A 153 -8.34 -20.45 19.22
C GLU A 153 -8.72 -21.54 18.21
N SER A 154 -8.21 -22.76 18.41
CA SER A 154 -8.48 -23.90 17.54
C SER A 154 -9.91 -24.37 17.71
N ASP A 155 -10.70 -24.31 16.64
CA ASP A 155 -12.05 -24.89 16.58
C ASP A 155 -12.05 -26.41 16.84
N ARG A 156 -10.93 -27.10 16.60
CA ARG A 156 -10.80 -28.56 16.78
C ARG A 156 -10.25 -28.96 18.15
N HIS A 157 -9.44 -28.12 18.77
CA HIS A 157 -8.79 -28.41 20.05
C HIS A 157 -9.02 -27.24 21.02
N PRO A 158 -10.16 -27.21 21.74
CA PRO A 158 -10.46 -26.16 22.70
C PRO A 158 -9.31 -25.94 23.69
N GLY A 159 -8.91 -24.68 23.91
CA GLY A 159 -7.76 -24.34 24.75
C GLY A 159 -6.39 -24.42 24.07
N ARG A 160 -6.30 -24.71 22.77
CA ARG A 160 -5.07 -24.61 21.97
C ARG A 160 -5.19 -23.50 20.93
N SER A 161 -4.12 -22.73 20.74
CA SER A 161 -4.04 -21.73 19.66
C SER A 161 -3.40 -22.32 18.41
N GLU A 162 -3.87 -21.90 17.24
CA GLU A 162 -3.34 -22.25 15.90
C GLU A 162 -3.08 -20.96 15.11
N ARG A 163 -2.03 -20.93 14.28
CA ARG A 163 -1.74 -19.77 13.41
C ARG A 163 -2.68 -19.77 12.20
N GLY A 164 -2.98 -18.59 11.67
CA GLY A 164 -3.78 -18.43 10.45
C GLY A 164 -3.24 -19.24 9.27
N ILE A 165 -1.92 -19.29 9.09
CA ILE A 165 -1.27 -20.10 8.03
C ILE A 165 -1.51 -21.60 8.20
N ASP A 166 -1.52 -22.12 9.43
CA ASP A 166 -1.72 -23.54 9.71
C ASP A 166 -3.18 -23.93 9.40
N VAL A 167 -4.12 -23.05 9.79
CA VAL A 167 -5.54 -23.18 9.45
C VAL A 167 -5.75 -23.14 7.93
N ALA A 168 -5.16 -22.17 7.24
CA ALA A 168 -5.31 -22.00 5.80
C ALA A 168 -4.70 -23.18 5.01
N THR A 169 -3.51 -23.63 5.41
CA THR A 169 -2.82 -24.78 4.79
C THR A 169 -3.68 -26.04 4.93
N ARG A 170 -4.21 -26.27 6.13
CA ARG A 170 -5.09 -27.42 6.39
C ARG A 170 -6.37 -27.36 5.57
N MET A 171 -7.04 -26.21 5.50
CA MET A 171 -8.24 -26.03 4.67
C MET A 171 -7.96 -26.25 3.18
N TRP A 172 -6.79 -25.81 2.73
CA TRP A 172 -6.33 -26.06 1.37
C TRP A 172 -6.15 -27.56 1.11
N ASP A 173 -5.39 -28.25 1.98
CA ASP A 173 -5.07 -29.66 1.83
C ASP A 173 -6.34 -30.54 1.94
N GLU A 174 -7.29 -30.22 2.83
CA GLU A 174 -8.59 -30.91 2.94
C GLU A 174 -9.44 -30.78 1.67
N ARG A 175 -9.34 -29.64 0.95
CA ARG A 175 -10.18 -29.35 -0.22
C ARG A 175 -9.54 -29.76 -1.53
N PHE A 176 -8.20 -29.71 -1.61
CA PHE A 176 -7.45 -29.84 -2.86
C PHE A 176 -6.29 -30.84 -2.79
N GLY A 177 -5.94 -31.37 -1.61
CA GLY A 177 -4.78 -32.26 -1.40
C GLY A 177 -4.85 -33.59 -2.17
N ASP A 178 -6.06 -34.11 -2.40
CA ASP A 178 -6.27 -35.34 -3.20
C ASP A 178 -6.39 -35.07 -4.71
N SER A 179 -6.41 -33.80 -5.14
CA SER A 179 -6.69 -33.41 -6.53
C SER A 179 -5.65 -32.45 -7.10
N SER A 180 -4.47 -32.98 -7.44
CA SER A 180 -3.52 -32.31 -8.37
C SER A 180 -4.20 -31.88 -9.69
N ALA A 181 -5.32 -32.52 -10.07
CA ALA A 181 -6.09 -32.22 -11.27
C ALA A 181 -7.11 -31.06 -11.16
N ALA A 182 -7.48 -30.58 -9.95
CA ALA A 182 -8.64 -29.70 -9.78
C ALA A 182 -8.46 -28.25 -10.28
N LEU A 183 -7.21 -27.79 -10.46
CA LEU A 183 -6.89 -26.44 -10.94
C LEU A 183 -6.32 -26.42 -12.37
N GLY A 184 -6.44 -27.52 -13.12
CA GLY A 184 -6.16 -27.54 -14.56
C GLY A 184 -4.67 -27.57 -14.97
N MET A 185 -3.75 -27.79 -14.04
CA MET A 185 -2.30 -27.84 -14.32
C MET A 185 -1.86 -29.22 -14.86
N ARG A 186 -2.41 -29.69 -15.98
CA ARG A 186 -1.88 -30.87 -16.70
C ARG A 186 -1.33 -30.45 -18.06
N GLY A 187 -0.03 -30.14 -18.10
CA GLY A 187 0.70 -30.00 -19.37
C GLY A 187 0.91 -31.36 -20.03
N PRO A 188 0.97 -31.48 -21.38
CA PRO A 188 1.02 -32.78 -22.07
C PRO A 188 2.31 -33.60 -21.90
N ASN A 189 3.30 -33.17 -21.11
CA ASN A 189 4.60 -33.84 -21.09
C ASN A 189 5.41 -33.55 -19.81
N GLU A 190 5.15 -34.23 -18.69
CA GLU A 190 6.05 -34.15 -17.53
C GLU A 190 6.36 -35.54 -16.95
N LEU A 191 7.53 -36.04 -17.32
CA LEU A 191 8.29 -37.12 -16.68
C LEU A 191 9.36 -36.46 -15.79
N HIS A 192 8.99 -35.79 -14.70
CA HIS A 192 9.98 -35.28 -13.74
C HIS A 192 9.50 -35.45 -12.29
N SER A 193 10.28 -36.22 -11.53
CA SER A 193 10.17 -36.44 -10.10
C SER A 193 10.64 -35.20 -9.34
N GLY A 194 9.72 -34.32 -8.98
CA GLY A 194 9.92 -33.19 -8.07
C GLY A 194 8.56 -32.74 -7.53
N ASP A 195 8.53 -32.32 -6.26
CA ASP A 195 7.32 -31.99 -5.49
C ASP A 195 6.42 -30.95 -6.19
N ASP A 196 5.46 -31.43 -6.98
CA ASP A 196 4.59 -30.63 -7.87
C ASP A 196 3.58 -29.76 -7.09
N THR A 197 3.45 -29.98 -5.79
CA THR A 197 2.63 -29.19 -4.87
C THR A 197 3.13 -27.77 -4.66
N ASP A 198 4.43 -27.51 -4.87
CA ASP A 198 5.02 -26.19 -4.67
C ASP A 198 4.77 -25.23 -5.86
N ARG A 199 4.26 -25.76 -6.99
CA ARG A 199 3.92 -24.99 -8.20
C ARG A 199 2.51 -24.40 -8.18
N VAL A 200 1.69 -24.71 -7.16
CA VAL A 200 0.35 -24.13 -7.05
C VAL A 200 0.46 -22.76 -6.37
N PRO A 201 0.24 -21.64 -7.09
CA PRO A 201 0.53 -20.30 -6.59
C PRO A 201 -0.34 -19.85 -5.40
N PHE A 202 -1.40 -20.62 -5.08
CA PHE A 202 -2.38 -20.27 -4.06
C PHE A 202 -2.31 -21.14 -2.79
N ARG A 203 -1.45 -22.18 -2.75
CA ARG A 203 -1.22 -22.91 -1.50
C ARG A 203 -0.38 -22.03 -0.56
N PRO A 204 -0.81 -21.80 0.70
CA PRO A 204 -0.05 -20.98 1.63
C PRO A 204 1.39 -21.47 1.79
N LYS A 205 2.34 -20.54 1.86
CA LYS A 205 3.78 -20.81 2.03
C LYS A 205 4.29 -20.06 3.26
N GLU A 206 5.29 -20.61 3.95
CA GLU A 206 5.90 -19.95 5.13
C GLU A 206 6.47 -18.56 4.79
N SER A 207 6.93 -18.34 3.56
CA SER A 207 7.35 -17.02 3.08
C SER A 207 6.23 -15.98 2.99
N TRP A 208 4.96 -16.37 3.23
CA TRP A 208 3.84 -15.45 3.34
C TRP A 208 3.69 -14.84 4.72
N LEU A 209 4.44 -15.34 5.71
CA LEU A 209 4.51 -14.74 7.04
C LEU A 209 5.42 -13.51 7.10
N ASP A 210 6.19 -13.26 6.04
CA ASP A 210 7.18 -12.21 5.99
C ASP A 210 7.20 -11.49 4.63
N ARG A 211 8.26 -10.71 4.41
CA ARG A 211 8.52 -9.95 3.19
C ARG A 211 8.67 -10.82 1.95
N GLY A 212 8.90 -12.13 2.10
CA GLY A 212 9.14 -13.08 1.03
C GLY A 212 8.00 -13.21 0.03
N ALA A 213 6.75 -13.01 0.45
CA ALA A 213 5.59 -12.99 -0.45
C ALA A 213 5.51 -11.74 -1.34
N MET A 214 6.26 -10.69 -1.02
CA MET A 214 6.26 -9.42 -1.76
C MET A 214 7.19 -9.47 -2.97
N ALA A 215 8.36 -10.11 -2.85
CA ALA A 215 9.41 -10.04 -3.86
C ALA A 215 8.92 -10.44 -5.27
N PRO A 216 8.18 -11.56 -5.48
CA PRO A 216 7.66 -11.89 -6.80
C PRO A 216 6.65 -10.87 -7.34
N LYS A 217 5.79 -10.31 -6.46
CA LYS A 217 4.80 -9.28 -6.84
C LYS A 217 5.50 -8.01 -7.30
N LEU A 218 6.58 -7.64 -6.62
CA LEU A 218 7.37 -6.47 -6.97
C LEU A 218 8.08 -6.62 -8.32
N GLU A 219 8.67 -7.78 -8.60
CA GLU A 219 9.29 -8.02 -9.90
C GLU A 219 8.28 -7.99 -11.05
N VAL A 220 7.03 -8.41 -10.82
CA VAL A 220 5.94 -8.24 -11.80
C VAL A 220 5.66 -6.76 -12.06
N ILE A 221 5.64 -5.92 -11.02
CA ILE A 221 5.45 -4.46 -11.16
C ILE A 221 6.61 -3.87 -11.96
N ILE A 222 7.85 -4.17 -11.58
CA ILE A 222 9.06 -3.68 -12.25
C ILE A 222 9.09 -4.13 -13.73
N GLY A 223 8.77 -5.39 -14.02
CA GLY A 223 8.66 -5.89 -15.38
C GLY A 223 7.59 -5.16 -16.20
N GLY A 224 6.43 -4.90 -15.59
CA GLY A 224 5.34 -4.14 -16.18
C GLY A 224 5.76 -2.74 -16.63
N PHE A 225 6.39 -1.97 -15.75
CA PHE A 225 6.89 -0.63 -16.10
C PHE A 225 8.04 -0.64 -17.11
N SER A 226 8.91 -1.66 -17.06
CA SER A 226 9.99 -1.81 -18.05
C SER A 226 9.43 -2.04 -19.45
N SER A 227 8.48 -2.96 -19.59
CA SER A 227 7.81 -3.24 -20.87
C SER A 227 6.96 -2.07 -21.38
N LEU A 228 6.29 -1.32 -20.50
CA LEU A 228 5.55 -0.12 -20.87
C LEU A 228 6.48 0.95 -21.47
N SER A 229 7.65 1.13 -20.87
CA SER A 229 8.69 2.02 -21.39
C SER A 229 9.15 1.57 -22.78
N ASP A 230 9.45 0.29 -22.97
CA ASP A 230 9.93 -0.26 -24.25
C ASP A 230 8.90 -0.08 -25.38
N VAL A 231 7.62 -0.34 -25.11
CA VAL A 231 6.53 -0.18 -26.09
C VAL A 231 6.41 1.27 -26.55
N LEU A 232 6.48 2.21 -25.61
CA LEU A 232 6.32 3.63 -25.91
C LEU A 232 7.58 4.24 -26.54
N SER A 233 8.78 3.76 -26.19
CA SER A 233 10.03 4.15 -26.84
C SER A 233 10.17 3.58 -28.25
N GLY A 234 9.72 2.34 -28.48
CA GLY A 234 9.72 1.68 -29.79
C GLY A 234 8.79 2.35 -30.80
N ALA A 235 7.64 2.87 -30.33
CA ALA A 235 6.70 3.62 -31.17
C ALA A 235 7.28 4.91 -31.77
N GLY A 236 8.34 5.47 -31.18
CA GLY A 236 9.05 6.65 -31.72
C GLY A 236 10.12 6.35 -32.78
N SER A 237 10.41 5.08 -33.09
CA SER A 237 11.56 4.67 -33.91
C SER A 237 11.23 4.10 -35.30
N ASN A 238 9.95 3.90 -35.65
CA ASN A 238 9.58 3.38 -36.96
C ASN A 238 9.35 4.48 -38.01
N GLY A 239 10.45 4.99 -38.56
CA GLY A 239 10.47 5.72 -39.83
C GLY A 239 10.65 4.80 -41.05
N ALA A 240 9.71 4.89 -42.01
CA ALA A 240 9.68 4.33 -43.39
C ALA A 240 9.46 2.80 -43.53
N SER A 241 8.44 2.29 -44.24
CA SER A 241 8.04 2.61 -45.62
C SER A 241 6.55 2.29 -45.92
N ARG A 242 5.97 3.07 -46.84
CA ARG A 242 4.55 3.15 -47.28
C ARG A 242 3.95 1.87 -47.89
N GLY A 243 2.68 1.63 -47.58
CA GLY A 243 1.63 1.12 -48.49
C GLY A 243 0.39 2.04 -48.40
N PRO A 244 -0.47 2.17 -49.44
CA PRO A 244 -1.36 3.32 -49.60
C PRO A 244 -2.55 3.30 -48.63
N SER A 245 -2.81 4.44 -48.00
CA SER A 245 -4.00 4.73 -47.17
C SER A 245 -5.27 4.86 -48.02
N PRO A 246 -6.44 4.42 -47.53
CA PRO A 246 -7.71 5.04 -47.86
C PRO A 246 -7.92 6.31 -47.01
N ALA A 247 -8.75 7.20 -47.55
CA ALA A 247 -8.86 8.62 -47.23
C ALA A 247 -9.25 8.98 -45.78
N SER A 248 -8.77 10.16 -45.41
CA SER A 248 -8.93 10.90 -44.16
C SER A 248 -10.38 11.11 -43.72
N GLN A 249 -10.67 10.87 -42.44
CA GLN A 249 -11.67 11.65 -41.71
C GLN A 249 -10.93 12.53 -40.71
N SER A 250 -11.08 13.84 -40.94
CA SER A 250 -10.65 14.92 -40.07
C SER A 250 -11.42 14.84 -38.76
N ASN A 251 -10.73 14.63 -37.64
CA ASN A 251 -11.17 15.13 -36.35
C ASN A 251 -10.03 15.93 -35.73
N ASP A 252 -10.18 17.23 -35.88
CA ASP A 252 -9.41 18.28 -35.26
C ASP A 252 -9.81 18.32 -33.78
N THR A 253 -9.01 17.71 -32.91
CA THR A 253 -9.10 17.95 -31.45
C THR A 253 -7.69 17.91 -30.87
N ARG A 254 -7.18 19.10 -30.57
CA ARG A 254 -6.05 19.30 -29.66
C ARG A 254 -6.40 18.69 -28.30
N GLU A 255 -6.03 17.45 -28.05
CA GLU A 255 -6.05 16.89 -26.70
C GLU A 255 -4.85 17.43 -25.91
N SER A 256 -5.16 18.42 -25.08
CA SER A 256 -4.30 18.87 -23.99
C SER A 256 -4.07 17.69 -23.05
N SER A 257 -2.81 17.29 -22.85
CA SER A 257 -2.42 16.26 -21.89
C SER A 257 -2.90 16.64 -20.48
N VAL A 258 -3.95 15.98 -19.99
CA VAL A 258 -4.39 16.09 -18.59
C VAL A 258 -3.87 14.84 -17.87
N ASN A 259 -2.93 15.03 -16.95
CA ASN A 259 -2.45 13.98 -16.05
C ASN A 259 -3.57 13.64 -15.06
N THR A 260 -4.39 12.64 -15.38
CA THR A 260 -5.44 12.16 -14.48
C THR A 260 -4.87 11.13 -13.50
N LEU A 261 -4.79 11.51 -12.22
CA LEU A 261 -4.55 10.57 -11.13
C LEU A 261 -5.88 9.87 -10.79
N VAL A 262 -6.03 8.61 -11.18
CA VAL A 262 -7.21 7.81 -10.83
C VAL A 262 -6.96 7.09 -9.50
N LEU A 263 -7.60 7.58 -8.43
CA LEU A 263 -7.65 6.89 -7.14
C LEU A 263 -8.93 6.03 -7.09
N VAL A 264 -8.77 4.71 -6.99
CA VAL A 264 -9.90 3.77 -6.92
C VAL A 264 -10.41 3.68 -5.47
N PHE A 265 -11.66 4.06 -5.23
CA PHE A 265 -12.30 4.05 -3.90
C PHE A 265 -13.32 2.90 -3.72
N HIS A 266 -13.45 2.42 -2.48
CA HIS A 266 -14.42 1.42 -1.99
C HIS A 266 -15.87 2.00 -1.95
N PRO A 267 -16.94 1.17 -2.03
CA PRO A 267 -18.16 1.52 -2.78
C PRO A 267 -19.27 2.23 -1.99
N ASN A 268 -18.96 3.07 -1.00
CA ASN A 268 -20.01 3.87 -0.35
C ASN A 268 -19.67 5.36 -0.30
N ILE A 269 -19.74 5.96 -1.49
CA ILE A 269 -19.25 7.30 -1.84
C ILE A 269 -20.29 8.41 -1.57
N SER A 270 -21.58 8.08 -1.39
CA SER A 270 -22.68 9.06 -1.45
C SER A 270 -22.99 9.83 -0.15
N GLU A 271 -22.50 9.40 1.02
CA GLU A 271 -22.96 9.97 2.31
C GLU A 271 -21.95 10.86 3.05
N SER A 272 -20.71 10.99 2.57
CA SER A 272 -19.68 11.73 3.31
C SER A 272 -19.78 13.25 3.15
N ARG A 273 -20.07 13.96 4.25
CA ARG A 273 -20.00 15.44 4.34
C ARG A 273 -18.60 15.99 4.06
N VAL A 274 -17.55 15.20 4.33
CA VAL A 274 -16.14 15.57 4.09
C VAL A 274 -15.85 15.63 2.59
N ASN A 275 -16.44 14.73 1.80
CA ASN A 275 -16.24 14.70 0.35
C ASN A 275 -16.97 15.85 -0.37
N LYS A 276 -18.12 16.31 0.17
CA LYS A 276 -18.78 17.55 -0.33
C LYS A 276 -17.91 18.79 -0.11
N ALA A 277 -17.19 18.85 1.01
CA ALA A 277 -16.25 19.94 1.28
C ALA A 277 -15.01 19.86 0.37
N LEU A 278 -14.48 18.66 0.10
CA LEU A 278 -13.38 18.45 -0.86
C LEU A 278 -13.78 18.78 -2.30
N GLY A 279 -15.00 18.42 -2.74
CA GLY A 279 -15.52 18.79 -4.06
C GLY A 279 -15.65 20.31 -4.24
N ALA A 280 -16.21 21.00 -3.24
CA ALA A 280 -16.30 22.47 -3.25
C ALA A 280 -14.91 23.15 -3.24
N ALA A 281 -13.93 22.57 -2.53
CA ALA A 281 -12.56 23.06 -2.52
C ALA A 281 -11.86 22.85 -3.88
N ALA A 282 -12.09 21.70 -4.53
CA ALA A 282 -11.56 21.39 -5.86
C ALA A 282 -12.12 22.32 -6.95
N GLU A 283 -13.42 22.65 -6.91
CA GLU A 283 -14.03 23.63 -7.81
C GLU A 283 -13.46 25.05 -7.64
N SER A 284 -13.05 25.41 -6.41
CA SER A 284 -12.44 26.71 -6.11
C SER A 284 -10.98 26.86 -6.60
N LEU A 285 -10.31 25.74 -6.88
CA LEU A 285 -8.89 25.71 -7.23
C LEU A 285 -8.58 25.93 -8.71
N GLY A 286 -9.61 26.07 -9.57
CA GLY A 286 -9.46 26.63 -10.92
C GLY A 286 -8.48 25.88 -11.83
N GLY A 287 -8.96 24.86 -12.51
CA GLY A 287 -8.24 24.04 -13.49
C GLY A 287 -9.14 22.86 -13.83
N ASN A 288 -8.93 22.19 -14.97
CA ASN A 288 -9.73 21.05 -15.41
C ASN A 288 -9.56 19.82 -14.48
N ILE A 289 -10.01 19.93 -13.23
CA ILE A 289 -10.05 18.87 -12.25
C ILE A 289 -11.52 18.47 -12.14
N THR A 290 -11.90 17.42 -12.86
CA THR A 290 -13.17 16.71 -12.64
C THR A 290 -12.94 15.66 -11.56
N VAL A 291 -13.75 15.73 -10.49
CA VAL A 291 -13.83 14.73 -9.42
C VAL A 291 -14.52 13.48 -9.92
#